data_AF-X1IU09-F1
#
_entry.id   AF-X1IU09-F1
#
_cell.length_a   1.000
_cell.length_b   1.000
_cell.length_c   1.000
_cell.angle_alpha   90.00
_cell.angle_beta   90.00
_cell.angle_gamma   90.00
#
_symmetry.space_group_name_H-M   'P 1'
#
loop_
_entity.id
_entity.type
_entity.pdbx_description
1 polymer ?
#
loop_
_entity_poly.entity_id
_entity_poly.type
_entity_poly.pdbx_seq_one_letter_code
_entity_poly.pdbx_strand_id
1 'polypeptide(L)'
;GVITCKKKTIHKGKIICSFVMGSRRLYDFVDNNPFVEFHPVNYCNDPFIISRNKKQVAINAALTIDLTGQINADSLGPLFYSGIGGQVDFVRGASRSEDGKPIAVLPSTVTLKDGTVVSRIVPHLRPGSGVVITRGDIHYVVTEWGIAYLFGKSIRERVLQMINIAHPDFREELLEQAKKVKYVYADQKLPLSISGRLSLYPDKYETAFEMKDGKIIKIRPIKPTDEKMLQGLYYSLSDDDKYLRFFSRDRKFPHKFVQPLTTID
;
A
#
# COMPACT_ATOMS: atom_id res chain seq x y z
N GLY A 1 11.38 -25.30 -9.70
CA GLY A 1 9.92 -25.46 -9.92
C GLY A 1 9.07 -24.78 -8.86
N VAL A 2 9.26 -23.46 -8.65
CA VAL A 2 8.42 -22.67 -7.72
C VAL A 2 7.01 -22.46 -8.30
N ILE A 3 6.92 -22.15 -9.60
CA ILE A 3 5.66 -22.00 -10.33
C ILE A 3 5.23 -23.37 -10.87
N THR A 4 4.12 -23.90 -10.37
CA THR A 4 3.56 -25.19 -10.81
C THR A 4 2.12 -25.10 -11.31
N CYS A 5 1.44 -23.98 -11.09
CA CYS A 5 0.03 -23.74 -11.43
C CYS A 5 -0.98 -24.76 -10.85
N LYS A 6 -0.57 -25.66 -9.94
CA LYS A 6 -1.44 -26.70 -9.34
C LYS A 6 -2.54 -26.16 -8.44
N LYS A 7 -2.31 -25.00 -7.80
CA LYS A 7 -3.25 -24.34 -6.87
C LYS A 7 -4.19 -23.33 -7.53
N LYS A 8 -4.16 -23.19 -8.86
CA LYS A 8 -5.11 -22.32 -9.57
C LYS A 8 -6.53 -22.89 -9.46
N THR A 9 -7.53 -22.02 -9.52
CA THR A 9 -8.94 -22.45 -9.54
C THR A 9 -9.37 -22.81 -10.96
N ILE A 10 -8.98 -21.98 -11.93
CA ILE A 10 -9.20 -22.19 -13.36
C ILE A 10 -7.85 -22.44 -14.06
N HIS A 11 -7.86 -23.19 -15.17
CA HIS A 11 -6.65 -23.49 -15.94
C HIS A 11 -5.52 -24.08 -15.08
N LYS A 12 -5.86 -25.14 -14.33
CA LYS A 12 -4.94 -25.83 -13.42
C LYS A 12 -3.76 -26.40 -14.21
N GLY A 13 -2.57 -26.23 -13.67
CA GLY A 13 -1.34 -26.72 -14.30
C GLY A 13 -0.92 -25.94 -15.54
N LYS A 14 -1.50 -24.76 -15.81
CA LYS A 14 -1.17 -23.94 -16.99
C LYS A 14 -0.80 -22.49 -16.62
N ILE A 15 0.22 -21.95 -17.27
CA ILE A 15 0.50 -20.51 -17.33
C ILE A 15 -0.41 -19.93 -18.41
N ILE A 16 -1.15 -18.87 -18.06
CA ILE A 16 -2.09 -18.20 -18.97
C ILE A 16 -1.54 -16.80 -19.24
N CYS A 17 -1.41 -16.44 -20.52
CA CYS A 17 -1.00 -15.11 -20.95
C CYS A 17 -1.67 -14.72 -22.26
N SER A 18 -1.69 -13.42 -22.57
CA SER A 18 -2.15 -12.89 -23.86
C SER A 18 -1.02 -12.56 -24.81
N PHE A 19 0.18 -12.29 -24.28
CA PHE A 19 1.40 -12.09 -25.03
C PHE A 19 2.61 -12.43 -24.13
N VAL A 20 3.80 -12.51 -24.71
CA VAL A 20 5.08 -12.66 -23.99
C VAL A 20 6.11 -11.71 -24.58
N MET A 21 6.96 -11.14 -23.73
CA MET A 21 8.04 -10.24 -24.14
C MET A 21 9.26 -10.54 -23.27
N GLY A 22 10.42 -10.75 -23.90
CA GLY A 22 11.65 -11.04 -23.17
C GLY A 22 12.80 -11.43 -24.09
N SER A 23 13.78 -12.13 -23.52
CA SER A 23 14.92 -12.66 -24.26
C SER A 23 14.55 -13.93 -25.03
N ARG A 24 15.44 -14.35 -25.94
CA ARG A 24 15.27 -15.59 -26.73
C ARG A 24 15.00 -16.83 -25.86
N ARG A 25 15.65 -16.93 -24.71
CA ARG A 25 15.41 -18.01 -23.73
C ARG A 25 13.93 -18.13 -23.32
N LEU A 26 13.22 -17.01 -23.21
CA LEU A 26 11.78 -17.03 -22.89
C LEU A 26 10.97 -17.57 -24.06
N TYR A 27 11.28 -17.14 -25.29
CA TYR A 27 10.59 -17.62 -26.48
C TYR A 27 10.82 -19.11 -26.70
N ASP A 28 12.06 -19.60 -26.53
CA ASP A 28 12.38 -21.03 -26.61
C ASP A 28 11.68 -21.85 -25.51
N PHE A 29 11.47 -21.27 -24.31
CA PHE A 29 10.71 -21.93 -23.24
C PHE A 29 9.22 -22.06 -23.56
N VAL A 30 8.66 -21.10 -24.29
CA VAL A 30 7.23 -21.05 -24.63
C VAL A 30 6.93 -21.91 -25.86
N ASP A 31 7.88 -22.02 -26.79
CA ASP A 31 7.72 -22.78 -28.03
C ASP A 31 7.30 -24.23 -27.76
N ASN A 32 6.14 -24.61 -28.32
CA ASN A 32 5.51 -25.93 -28.17
C ASN A 32 5.41 -26.46 -26.73
N ASN A 33 5.38 -25.58 -25.72
CA ASN A 33 5.34 -26.00 -24.32
C ASN A 33 3.88 -26.13 -23.83
N PRO A 34 3.38 -27.35 -23.55
CA PRO A 34 2.00 -27.55 -23.11
C PRO A 34 1.71 -26.94 -21.73
N PHE A 35 2.72 -26.48 -20.99
CA PHE A 35 2.56 -25.76 -19.73
C PHE A 35 2.08 -24.31 -19.92
N VAL A 36 2.17 -23.75 -21.13
CA VAL A 36 1.81 -22.36 -21.45
C VAL A 36 0.64 -22.33 -22.43
N GLU A 37 -0.36 -21.49 -22.15
CA GLU A 37 -1.53 -21.31 -23.01
C GLU A 37 -1.78 -19.82 -23.27
N PHE A 38 -1.92 -19.49 -24.55
CA PHE A 38 -2.25 -18.14 -24.99
C PHE A 38 -3.76 -18.00 -25.15
N HIS A 39 -4.31 -16.94 -24.56
CA HIS A 39 -5.72 -16.58 -24.67
C HIS A 39 -5.84 -15.09 -25.05
N PRO A 40 -6.88 -14.68 -25.77
CA PRO A 40 -7.03 -13.28 -26.18
C PRO A 40 -7.13 -12.35 -24.97
N VAL A 41 -6.73 -11.09 -25.16
CA VAL A 41 -6.65 -10.11 -24.04
C VAL A 41 -7.99 -9.90 -23.36
N ASN A 42 -9.10 -9.92 -24.09
CA ASN A 42 -10.45 -9.81 -23.51
C ASN A 42 -10.82 -10.98 -22.59
N TYR A 43 -10.11 -12.12 -22.65
CA TYR A 43 -10.24 -13.21 -21.69
C TYR A 43 -9.24 -13.06 -20.53
N CYS A 44 -7.95 -12.86 -20.85
CA CYS A 44 -6.89 -12.76 -19.84
C CYS A 44 -7.08 -11.58 -18.89
N ASN A 45 -7.62 -10.47 -19.41
CA ASN A 45 -7.82 -9.23 -18.69
C ASN A 45 -9.28 -9.03 -18.25
N ASP A 46 -10.17 -10.00 -18.38
CA ASP A 46 -11.51 -9.85 -17.81
C ASP A 46 -11.44 -9.92 -16.27
N PRO A 47 -11.78 -8.86 -15.52
CA PRO A 47 -11.75 -8.87 -14.06
C PRO A 47 -12.61 -9.99 -13.46
N PHE A 48 -13.70 -10.39 -14.12
CA PHE A 48 -14.55 -11.49 -13.69
C PHE A 48 -13.84 -12.84 -13.86
N ILE A 49 -13.07 -13.04 -14.92
CA ILE A 49 -12.26 -14.24 -15.11
C ILE A 49 -11.08 -14.26 -14.11
N ILE A 50 -10.37 -13.15 -13.96
CA ILE A 50 -9.25 -13.01 -13.03
C ILE A 50 -9.69 -13.35 -11.61
N SER A 51 -10.85 -12.84 -11.18
CA SER A 51 -11.39 -13.02 -9.82
C SER A 51 -11.75 -14.48 -9.48
N ARG A 52 -11.87 -15.37 -10.47
CA ARG A 52 -12.17 -16.79 -10.24
C ARG A 52 -11.00 -17.55 -9.64
N ASN A 53 -9.77 -17.08 -9.81
CA ASN A 53 -8.62 -17.65 -9.12
C ASN A 53 -8.61 -17.19 -7.67
N LYS A 54 -8.49 -18.12 -6.72
CA LYS A 54 -8.26 -17.78 -5.31
C LYS A 54 -6.83 -17.27 -5.12
N LYS A 55 -6.64 -16.34 -4.18
CA LYS A 55 -5.34 -15.76 -3.83
C LYS A 55 -4.65 -15.08 -5.02
N GLN A 56 -5.43 -14.46 -5.90
CA GLN A 56 -4.90 -13.74 -7.06
C GLN A 56 -4.11 -12.52 -6.58
N VAL A 57 -2.83 -12.44 -6.96
CA VAL A 57 -1.98 -11.29 -6.65
C VAL A 57 -1.69 -10.53 -7.95
N ALA A 58 -2.04 -9.25 -7.98
CA ALA A 58 -1.76 -8.34 -9.08
C ALA A 58 -0.69 -7.34 -8.64
N ILE A 59 0.45 -7.31 -9.31
CA ILE A 59 1.57 -6.40 -9.01
C ILE A 59 1.76 -5.49 -10.21
N ASN A 60 1.59 -4.19 -10.02
CA ASN A 60 1.69 -3.19 -11.08
C ASN A 60 2.59 -2.03 -10.65
N ALA A 61 3.37 -1.50 -11.59
CA ALA A 61 4.22 -0.35 -11.34
C ALA A 61 3.47 0.97 -11.55
N ALA A 62 3.65 1.92 -10.63
CA ALA A 62 3.14 3.28 -10.73
C ALA A 62 4.26 4.24 -11.19
N LEU A 63 3.91 5.35 -11.85
CA LEU A 63 4.83 6.49 -12.05
C LEU A 63 4.87 7.36 -10.80
N THR A 64 3.71 7.82 -10.34
CA THR A 64 3.56 8.60 -9.11
C THR A 64 2.27 8.22 -8.40
N ILE A 65 2.24 8.33 -7.08
CA ILE A 65 1.03 8.08 -6.28
C ILE A 65 0.81 9.26 -5.34
N ASP A 66 -0.42 9.77 -5.28
CA ASP A 66 -0.74 10.85 -4.34
C ASP A 66 -0.99 10.35 -2.90
N LEU A 67 -1.01 11.26 -1.94
CA LEU A 67 -1.24 10.93 -0.53
C LEU A 67 -2.59 10.24 -0.25
N THR A 68 -3.56 10.36 -1.15
CA THR A 68 -4.86 9.69 -1.02
C THR A 68 -4.86 8.29 -1.64
N GLY A 69 -3.82 7.94 -2.39
CA GLY A 69 -3.67 6.65 -3.09
C GLY A 69 -4.13 6.66 -4.55
N GLN A 70 -4.31 7.82 -5.18
CA GLN A 70 -4.54 7.85 -6.64
C GLN A 70 -3.24 7.57 -7.37
N ILE A 71 -3.30 6.68 -8.37
CA ILE A 71 -2.12 6.21 -9.09
C ILE A 71 -2.13 6.77 -10.51
N ASN A 72 -1.05 7.47 -10.84
CA ASN A 72 -0.68 7.78 -12.21
C ASN A 72 0.38 6.77 -12.68
N ALA A 73 0.19 6.18 -13.84
CA ALA A 73 1.10 5.19 -14.42
C ALA A 73 1.39 5.39 -15.92
N ASP A 74 0.72 6.34 -16.58
CA ASP A 74 0.75 6.48 -18.03
C ASP A 74 1.21 7.85 -18.54
N SER A 75 1.34 8.84 -17.66
CA SER A 75 1.53 10.24 -18.07
C SER A 75 2.46 11.02 -17.16
N LEU A 76 3.06 12.09 -17.71
CA LEU A 76 3.88 13.07 -17.00
C LEU A 76 3.20 14.44 -17.13
N GLY A 77 2.31 14.76 -16.19
CA GLY A 77 1.35 15.84 -16.40
C GLY A 77 0.49 15.54 -17.64
N PRO A 78 0.30 16.47 -18.58
CA PRO A 78 -0.51 16.25 -19.78
C PRO A 78 0.18 15.39 -20.86
N LEU A 79 1.47 15.06 -20.70
CA LEU A 79 2.22 14.29 -21.70
C LEU A 79 2.01 12.79 -21.48
N PHE A 80 1.47 12.10 -22.48
CA PHE A 80 1.38 10.65 -22.47
C PHE A 80 2.76 10.01 -22.62
N TYR A 81 3.13 9.18 -21.66
CA TYR A 81 4.36 8.40 -21.63
C TYR A 81 4.12 6.97 -22.10
N SER A 82 2.97 6.39 -21.74
CA SER A 82 2.54 5.05 -22.13
C SER A 82 1.01 5.01 -22.28
N GLY A 83 0.36 3.96 -21.78
CA GLY A 83 -1.09 3.85 -21.73
C GLY A 83 -1.54 3.05 -20.51
N ILE A 84 -2.84 3.08 -20.23
CA ILE A 84 -3.44 2.41 -19.06
C ILE A 84 -3.15 0.89 -19.00
N GLY A 85 -3.03 0.26 -20.17
CA GLY A 85 -2.82 -1.17 -20.32
C GLY A 85 -3.90 -1.98 -19.59
N GLY A 86 -3.50 -3.11 -19.00
CA GLY A 86 -4.37 -3.99 -18.22
C GLY A 86 -4.35 -3.76 -16.71
N GLN A 87 -3.69 -2.70 -16.22
CA GLN A 87 -3.43 -2.57 -14.78
C GLN A 87 -4.73 -2.56 -13.96
N VAL A 88 -5.70 -1.76 -14.41
CA VAL A 88 -7.01 -1.61 -13.75
C VAL A 88 -7.75 -2.94 -13.69
N ASP A 89 -7.66 -3.73 -14.77
CA ASP A 89 -8.33 -5.01 -14.87
C ASP A 89 -7.83 -6.00 -13.82
N PHE A 90 -6.51 -6.12 -13.70
CA PHE A 90 -5.87 -7.00 -12.72
C PHE A 90 -6.07 -6.50 -11.29
N VAL A 91 -6.08 -5.19 -11.07
CA VAL A 91 -6.37 -4.61 -9.75
C VAL A 91 -7.80 -4.98 -9.31
N ARG A 92 -8.79 -4.78 -10.18
CA ARG A 92 -10.19 -5.11 -9.87
C ARG A 92 -10.42 -6.60 -9.75
N GLY A 93 -9.82 -7.40 -10.63
CA GLY A 93 -9.89 -8.86 -10.57
C GLY A 93 -9.27 -9.41 -9.28
N ALA A 94 -8.10 -8.91 -8.88
CA ALA A 94 -7.45 -9.30 -7.62
C ALA A 94 -8.22 -8.80 -6.39
N SER A 95 -8.81 -7.60 -6.42
CA SER A 95 -9.65 -7.09 -5.33
C SER A 95 -10.88 -7.98 -5.08
N ARG A 96 -11.47 -8.53 -6.14
CA ARG A 96 -12.64 -9.43 -6.07
C ARG A 96 -12.30 -10.90 -5.79
N SER A 97 -11.04 -11.28 -5.92
CA SER A 97 -10.57 -12.64 -5.65
C SER A 97 -10.57 -12.92 -4.14
N GLU A 98 -11.04 -14.09 -3.75
CA GLU A 98 -10.92 -14.59 -2.37
C GLU A 98 -9.44 -14.58 -1.95
N ASP A 99 -9.10 -13.85 -0.87
CA ASP A 99 -7.73 -13.60 -0.40
C ASP A 99 -6.79 -12.90 -1.41
N GLY A 100 -7.36 -12.27 -2.44
CA GLY A 100 -6.62 -11.56 -3.49
C GLY A 100 -5.96 -10.26 -3.03
N LYS A 101 -4.93 -9.82 -3.76
CA LYS A 101 -4.06 -8.69 -3.39
C LYS A 101 -3.73 -7.84 -4.60
N PRO A 102 -4.38 -6.68 -4.77
CA PRO A 102 -3.92 -5.65 -5.71
C PRO A 102 -2.84 -4.79 -5.08
N ILE A 103 -1.65 -4.83 -5.67
CA ILE A 103 -0.42 -4.23 -5.16
C ILE A 103 0.14 -3.27 -6.22
N ALA A 104 0.36 -2.02 -5.81
CA ALA A 104 1.12 -1.05 -6.57
C ALA A 104 2.54 -0.96 -6.01
N VAL A 105 3.54 -0.89 -6.89
CA VAL A 105 4.95 -0.76 -6.53
C VAL A 105 5.56 0.47 -7.19
N LEU A 106 6.42 1.17 -6.46
CA LEU A 106 7.26 2.24 -6.98
C LEU A 106 8.47 2.48 -6.07
N PRO A 107 9.65 2.81 -6.62
CA PRO A 107 10.67 3.52 -5.88
C PRO A 107 10.08 4.79 -5.24
N SER A 108 10.51 5.15 -4.03
CA SER A 108 10.00 6.34 -3.35
C SER A 108 10.50 7.65 -3.98
N THR A 109 11.63 7.60 -4.71
CA THR A 109 12.23 8.76 -5.39
C THR A 109 12.62 8.44 -6.84
N VAL A 110 12.96 9.48 -7.60
CA VAL A 110 13.65 9.39 -8.89
C VAL A 110 14.64 10.55 -9.02
N THR A 111 15.80 10.28 -9.62
CA THR A 111 16.78 11.30 -9.99
C THR A 111 16.50 11.78 -11.41
N LEU A 112 16.25 13.07 -11.58
CA LEU A 112 16.05 13.71 -12.86
C LEU A 112 17.38 13.85 -13.62
N LYS A 113 17.31 14.22 -14.90
CA LYS A 113 18.50 14.37 -15.77
C LYS A 113 19.49 15.42 -15.28
N ASP A 114 19.02 16.41 -14.53
CA ASP A 114 19.82 17.48 -13.93
C ASP A 114 20.43 17.11 -12.57
N GLY A 115 20.23 15.86 -12.11
CA GLY A 115 20.71 15.38 -10.82
C GLY A 115 19.75 15.63 -9.65
N THR A 116 18.64 16.35 -9.87
CA THR A 116 17.66 16.63 -8.82
C THR A 116 16.93 15.35 -8.42
N VAL A 117 16.91 15.04 -7.12
CA VAL A 117 16.11 13.96 -6.57
C VAL A 117 14.71 14.48 -6.26
N VAL A 118 13.68 13.79 -6.75
CA VAL A 118 12.27 14.13 -6.48
C VAL A 118 11.50 12.93 -5.95
N SER A 119 10.55 13.19 -5.06
CA SER A 119 9.64 12.15 -4.54
C SER A 119 8.64 11.68 -5.61
N ARG A 120 8.35 10.37 -5.60
CA ARG A 120 7.28 9.76 -6.41
C ARG A 120 5.99 9.53 -5.62
N ILE A 121 6.04 9.68 -4.30
CA ILE A 121 4.86 9.91 -3.46
C ILE A 121 4.67 11.42 -3.39
N VAL A 122 3.53 11.91 -3.88
CA VAL A 122 3.29 13.34 -4.08
C VAL A 122 2.08 13.82 -3.27
N PRO A 123 1.99 15.10 -2.88
CA PRO A 123 0.81 15.61 -2.19
C PRO A 123 -0.48 15.45 -3.00
N HIS A 124 -0.38 15.73 -4.30
CA HIS A 124 -1.41 15.59 -5.32
C HIS A 124 -0.75 15.26 -6.64
N LEU A 125 -1.46 14.56 -7.53
CA LEU A 125 -0.96 14.31 -8.88
C LEU A 125 -0.80 15.63 -9.63
N ARG A 126 0.21 15.69 -10.51
CA ARG A 126 0.49 16.89 -11.32
C ARG A 126 -0.74 17.24 -12.16
N PRO A 127 -1.06 18.52 -12.37
CA PRO A 127 -2.12 18.91 -13.29
C PRO A 127 -1.95 18.24 -14.67
N GLY A 128 -3.04 17.65 -15.17
CA GLY A 128 -3.05 16.90 -16.43
C GLY A 128 -2.66 15.43 -16.32
N SER A 129 -2.11 14.96 -15.19
CA SER A 129 -1.82 13.53 -15.00
C SER A 129 -3.08 12.68 -15.01
N GLY A 130 -3.04 11.58 -15.77
CA GLY A 130 -4.07 10.55 -15.80
C GLY A 130 -4.11 9.74 -14.51
N VAL A 131 -5.31 9.60 -13.92
CA VAL A 131 -5.55 8.64 -12.83
C VAL A 131 -5.86 7.28 -13.47
N VAL A 132 -4.86 6.40 -13.51
CA VAL A 132 -5.01 5.05 -14.07
C VAL A 132 -5.74 4.15 -13.07
N ILE A 133 -5.27 4.09 -11.82
CA ILE A 133 -5.94 3.35 -10.75
C ILE A 133 -6.49 4.37 -9.75
N THR A 134 -7.79 4.30 -9.51
CA THR A 134 -8.45 5.21 -8.58
C THR A 134 -8.07 4.87 -7.14
N ARG A 135 -8.21 5.85 -6.24
CA ARG A 135 -8.02 5.64 -4.80
C ARG A 135 -8.93 4.53 -4.24
N GLY A 136 -10.06 4.25 -4.88
CA GLY A 136 -11.00 3.21 -4.43
C GLY A 136 -10.56 1.79 -4.79
N ASP A 137 -9.80 1.62 -5.87
CA ASP A 137 -9.43 0.31 -6.41
C ASP A 137 -8.17 -0.28 -5.73
N ILE A 138 -7.26 0.57 -5.21
CA ILE A 138 -5.98 0.11 -4.66
C ILE A 138 -6.07 -0.38 -3.20
N HIS A 139 -5.39 -1.48 -2.89
CA HIS A 139 -5.27 -2.00 -1.52
C HIS A 139 -3.89 -1.77 -0.93
N TYR A 140 -2.82 -2.15 -1.65
CA TYR A 140 -1.44 -2.07 -1.14
C TYR A 140 -0.58 -1.18 -2.02
N VAL A 141 0.25 -0.34 -1.40
CA VAL A 141 1.33 0.40 -2.05
C VAL A 141 2.65 0.01 -1.39
N VAL A 142 3.67 -0.26 -2.19
CA VAL A 142 4.98 -0.73 -1.72
C VAL A 142 6.10 0.13 -2.31
N THR A 143 7.00 0.55 -1.44
CA THR A 143 8.28 1.18 -1.78
C THR A 143 9.41 0.43 -1.06
N GLU A 144 10.64 0.86 -1.27
CA GLU A 144 11.81 0.41 -0.50
C GLU A 144 11.72 0.74 1.00
N TRP A 145 10.76 1.57 1.43
CA TRP A 145 10.52 1.95 2.83
C TRP A 145 9.36 1.20 3.49
N GLY A 146 8.74 0.25 2.79
CA GLY A 146 7.73 -0.65 3.36
C GLY A 146 6.40 -0.66 2.62
N ILE A 147 5.34 -1.02 3.35
CA ILE A 147 4.01 -1.30 2.79
C ILE A 147 2.96 -0.40 3.43
N ALA A 148 2.20 0.32 2.59
CA ALA A 148 0.99 1.05 2.98
C ALA A 148 -0.25 0.26 2.56
N TYR A 149 -1.12 -0.07 3.52
CA TYR A 149 -2.44 -0.66 3.24
C TYR A 149 -3.52 0.42 3.31
N LEU A 150 -4.27 0.60 2.22
CA LEU A 150 -5.19 1.72 2.00
C LEU A 150 -6.67 1.33 1.93
N PHE A 151 -6.98 0.04 1.74
CA PHE A 151 -8.36 -0.42 1.61
C PHE A 151 -9.12 -0.28 2.94
N GLY A 152 -10.33 0.27 2.88
CA GLY A 152 -11.15 0.57 4.07
C GLY A 152 -10.61 1.69 4.98
N LYS A 153 -9.52 2.37 4.59
CA LYS A 153 -8.92 3.46 5.36
C LYS A 153 -9.50 4.82 4.98
N SER A 154 -9.67 5.68 5.98
CA SER A 154 -10.01 7.10 5.80
C SER A 154 -8.86 7.86 5.12
N ILE A 155 -9.15 9.04 4.56
CA ILE A 155 -8.12 9.87 3.90
C ILE A 155 -6.95 10.18 4.85
N ARG A 156 -7.24 10.51 6.12
CA ARG A 156 -6.20 10.76 7.13
C ARG A 156 -5.29 9.54 7.32
N GLU A 157 -5.88 8.36 7.49
CA GLU A 157 -5.11 7.12 7.66
C GLU A 157 -4.28 6.81 6.40
N ARG A 158 -4.85 6.98 5.21
CA ARG A 158 -4.14 6.79 3.93
C ARG A 158 -2.93 7.72 3.82
N VAL A 159 -3.12 9.00 4.11
CA VAL A 159 -2.05 10.00 4.07
C VAL A 159 -0.91 9.63 5.01
N LEU A 160 -1.22 9.27 6.25
CA LEU A 160 -0.20 8.84 7.21
C LEU A 160 0.51 7.54 6.78
N GLN A 161 -0.22 6.57 6.20
CA GLN A 161 0.40 5.36 5.64
C GLN A 161 1.32 5.67 4.46
N MET A 162 0.90 6.54 3.54
CA MET A 162 1.66 6.93 2.36
C MET A 162 2.93 7.70 2.75
N ILE A 163 2.85 8.63 3.69
CA ILE A 163 4.02 9.34 4.20
C ILE A 163 5.01 8.37 4.84
N ASN A 164 4.53 7.37 5.60
CA ASN A 164 5.40 6.38 6.25
C ASN A 164 6.23 5.53 5.27
N ILE A 165 5.78 5.38 4.01
CA ILE A 165 6.50 4.65 2.96
C ILE A 165 7.18 5.58 1.95
N ALA A 166 7.16 6.90 2.18
CA ALA A 166 7.95 7.84 1.40
C ALA A 166 9.41 7.89 1.88
N HIS A 167 10.29 8.42 1.05
CA HIS A 167 11.68 8.66 1.43
C HIS A 167 11.73 9.63 2.62
N PRO A 168 12.56 9.37 3.66
CA PRO A 168 12.63 10.18 4.87
C PRO A 168 12.74 11.69 4.60
N ASP A 169 13.60 12.09 3.66
CA ASP A 169 13.84 13.50 3.30
C ASP A 169 12.60 14.26 2.83
N PHE A 170 11.57 13.58 2.32
CA PHE A 170 10.35 14.22 1.81
C PHE A 170 9.16 14.10 2.76
N ARG A 171 9.26 13.34 3.87
CA ARG A 171 8.09 13.07 4.73
C ARG A 171 7.57 14.31 5.44
N GLU A 172 8.47 15.19 5.88
CA GLU A 172 8.09 16.45 6.54
C GLU A 172 7.34 17.36 5.56
N GLU A 173 7.89 17.55 4.35
CA GLU A 173 7.24 18.33 3.30
C GLU A 173 5.85 17.77 2.96
N LEU A 174 5.74 16.45 2.77
CA LEU A 174 4.46 15.78 2.48
C LEU A 174 3.45 15.98 3.61
N LEU A 175 3.88 15.92 4.87
CA LEU A 175 3.01 16.18 6.02
C LEU A 175 2.53 17.63 6.04
N GLU A 176 3.42 18.60 5.80
CA GLU A 176 3.04 20.01 5.76
C GLU A 176 2.06 20.30 4.63
N GLN A 177 2.24 19.69 3.45
CA GLN A 177 1.28 19.80 2.36
C GLN A 177 -0.08 19.16 2.73
N ALA A 178 -0.07 18.01 3.42
CA ALA A 178 -1.29 17.38 3.92
C ALA A 178 -2.04 18.24 4.94
N LYS A 179 -1.33 18.95 5.82
CA LYS A 179 -1.90 19.90 6.78
C LYS A 179 -2.58 21.08 6.07
N LYS A 180 -1.93 21.65 5.05
CA LYS A 180 -2.47 22.77 4.26
C LYS A 180 -3.83 22.44 3.63
N VAL A 181 -3.99 21.23 3.11
CA VAL A 181 -5.25 20.75 2.52
C VAL A 181 -6.19 20.06 3.52
N LYS A 182 -5.86 20.10 4.82
CA LYS A 182 -6.66 19.55 5.93
C LYS A 182 -6.95 18.04 5.83
N TYR A 183 -6.04 17.27 5.24
CA TYR A 183 -6.11 15.81 5.25
C TYR A 183 -5.72 15.19 6.60
N VAL A 184 -4.89 15.89 7.36
CA VAL A 184 -4.46 15.54 8.72
C VAL A 184 -4.70 16.72 9.65
N TYR A 185 -4.56 16.49 10.96
CA TYR A 185 -4.65 17.57 11.94
C TYR A 185 -3.49 18.56 11.79
N ALA A 186 -3.73 19.83 12.12
CA ALA A 186 -2.70 20.87 12.05
C ALA A 186 -1.51 20.59 12.99
N ASP A 187 -1.77 19.96 14.13
CA ASP A 187 -0.79 19.52 15.13
C ASP A 187 -0.28 18.09 14.90
N GLN A 188 -0.62 17.46 13.77
CA GLN A 188 -0.07 16.16 13.40
C GLN A 188 1.47 16.23 13.33
N LYS A 189 2.13 15.19 13.86
CA LYS A 189 3.59 15.03 13.97
C LYS A 189 3.98 13.70 13.37
N LEU A 190 5.20 13.64 12.86
CA LEU A 190 5.88 12.42 12.46
C LEU A 190 6.59 11.81 13.67
N PRO A 191 6.81 10.48 13.68
CA PRO A 191 7.71 9.86 14.63
C PRO A 191 9.13 10.37 14.37
N LEU A 192 9.64 11.15 15.32
CA LEU A 192 11.01 11.61 15.34
C LEU A 192 11.76 10.79 16.39
N SER A 193 12.95 10.32 16.03
CA SER A 193 13.88 9.71 16.96
C SER A 193 14.43 10.77 17.92
N ILE A 194 15.07 10.31 19.00
CA ILE A 194 15.73 11.16 20.00
C ILE A 194 16.74 12.15 19.37
N SER A 195 17.35 11.80 18.23
CA SER A 195 18.29 12.66 17.51
C SER A 195 17.63 13.67 16.56
N GLY A 196 16.30 13.80 16.59
CA GLY A 196 15.53 14.67 15.71
C GLY A 196 15.45 14.16 14.27
N ARG A 197 15.96 12.96 13.99
CA ARG A 197 15.81 12.31 12.69
C ARG A 197 14.49 11.58 12.63
N LEU A 198 13.93 11.43 11.44
CA LEU A 198 12.70 10.71 11.29
C LEU A 198 12.88 9.21 11.66
N SER A 199 12.10 8.73 12.64
CA SER A 199 12.19 7.35 13.13
C SER A 199 11.54 6.41 12.12
N LEU A 200 12.29 5.38 11.71
CA LEU A 200 11.80 4.33 10.84
C LEU A 200 11.04 3.31 11.68
N TYR A 201 9.95 2.79 11.13
CA TYR A 201 9.14 1.80 11.80
C TYR A 201 9.99 0.55 12.13
N PRO A 202 10.08 0.13 13.41
CA PRO A 202 11.04 -0.89 13.81
C PRO A 202 10.49 -2.30 13.61
N ASP A 203 10.50 -2.76 12.35
CA ASP A 203 9.98 -4.06 11.90
C ASP A 203 10.53 -5.26 12.71
N LYS A 204 11.75 -5.14 13.25
CA LYS A 204 12.43 -6.18 14.04
C LYS A 204 11.69 -6.60 15.31
N TYR A 205 10.74 -5.79 15.80
CA TYR A 205 9.93 -6.11 16.98
C TYR A 205 8.57 -6.71 16.64
N GLU A 206 8.26 -6.94 15.35
CA GLU A 206 7.07 -7.70 14.98
C GLU A 206 7.24 -9.19 15.35
N THR A 207 6.25 -9.74 16.03
CA THR A 207 6.22 -11.17 16.39
C THR A 207 4.80 -11.72 16.29
N ALA A 208 4.68 -13.05 16.31
CA ALA A 208 3.41 -13.75 16.35
C ALA A 208 3.39 -14.66 17.57
N PHE A 209 2.30 -14.60 18.33
CA PHE A 209 2.06 -15.48 19.47
C PHE A 209 0.94 -16.45 19.13
N GLU A 210 1.25 -17.74 19.14
CA GLU A 210 0.24 -18.79 18.99
C GLU A 210 -0.38 -19.10 20.36
N MET A 211 -1.68 -18.89 20.47
CA MET A 211 -2.45 -19.22 21.67
C MET A 211 -2.69 -20.72 21.77
N LYS A 212 -3.04 -21.18 22.98
CA LYS A 212 -3.38 -22.59 23.24
C LYS A 212 -4.55 -23.13 22.40
N ASP A 213 -5.41 -22.26 21.89
CA ASP A 213 -6.56 -22.60 21.03
C ASP A 213 -6.22 -22.57 19.52
N GLY A 214 -4.94 -22.42 19.16
CA GLY A 214 -4.47 -22.36 17.77
C GLY A 214 -4.65 -20.99 17.10
N LYS A 215 -5.16 -19.96 17.80
CA LYS A 215 -5.22 -18.60 17.25
C LYS A 215 -3.83 -17.96 17.24
N ILE A 216 -3.50 -17.31 16.13
CA ILE A 216 -2.26 -16.56 15.99
C ILE A 216 -2.54 -15.07 16.22
N ILE A 217 -1.95 -14.51 17.27
CA ILE A 217 -1.98 -13.07 17.56
C ILE A 217 -0.74 -12.43 16.96
N LYS A 218 -0.91 -11.43 16.09
CA LYS A 218 0.20 -10.59 15.62
C LYS A 218 0.45 -9.48 16.62
N ILE A 219 1.69 -9.40 17.13
CA ILE A 219 2.16 -8.34 18.02
C ILE A 219 3.13 -7.47 17.22
N ARG A 220 2.95 -6.15 17.30
CA ARG A 220 3.79 -5.19 16.59
C ARG A 220 3.87 -3.85 17.32
N PRO A 221 4.92 -3.04 17.09
CA PRO A 221 4.97 -1.66 17.55
C PRO A 221 3.76 -0.86 17.06
N ILE A 222 3.32 0.10 17.88
CA ILE A 222 2.23 1.01 17.54
C ILE A 222 2.68 1.94 16.40
N LYS A 223 1.74 2.30 15.52
CA LYS A 223 1.94 3.25 14.44
C LYS A 223 1.11 4.50 14.70
N PRO A 224 1.47 5.67 14.13
CA PRO A 224 0.64 6.87 14.19
C PRO A 224 -0.79 6.66 13.66
N THR A 225 -1.00 5.65 12.81
CA THR A 225 -2.30 5.29 12.25
C THR A 225 -3.18 4.48 13.21
N ASP A 226 -2.65 4.04 14.35
CA ASP A 226 -3.38 3.27 15.36
C ASP A 226 -4.15 4.16 16.36
N GLU A 227 -4.12 5.49 16.19
CA GLU A 227 -4.79 6.44 17.09
C GLU A 227 -6.25 6.09 17.35
N LYS A 228 -7.01 5.74 16.30
CA LYS A 228 -8.42 5.33 16.44
C LYS A 228 -8.58 4.02 17.19
N MET A 229 -7.66 3.06 16.99
CA MET A 229 -7.69 1.79 17.71
C MET A 229 -7.38 2.01 19.19
N LEU A 230 -6.41 2.88 19.49
CA LEU A 230 -6.06 3.23 20.86
C LEU A 230 -7.20 4.02 21.55
N GLN A 231 -7.88 4.92 20.83
CA GLN A 231 -9.10 5.58 21.31
C GLN A 231 -10.23 4.59 21.56
N GLY A 232 -10.48 3.66 20.63
CA GLY A 232 -11.49 2.63 20.78
C GLY A 232 -11.23 1.74 22.00
N LEU A 233 -9.96 1.38 22.23
CA LEU A 233 -9.53 0.71 23.46
C LEU A 233 -9.81 1.58 24.68
N TYR A 234 -9.34 2.84 24.70
CA TYR A 234 -9.53 3.73 25.84
C TYR A 234 -11.00 3.86 26.26
N TYR A 235 -11.90 4.04 25.28
CA TYR A 235 -13.32 4.21 25.55
C TYR A 235 -14.05 2.92 25.93
N SER A 236 -13.48 1.74 25.69
CA SER A 236 -14.06 0.47 26.13
C SER A 236 -13.68 0.07 27.55
N LEU A 237 -12.73 0.79 28.18
CA LEU A 237 -12.22 0.48 29.51
C LEU A 237 -13.06 1.08 30.65
N SER A 238 -12.98 0.43 31.81
CA SER A 238 -13.46 0.97 33.08
C SER A 238 -12.65 2.20 33.48
N ASP A 239 -13.18 3.04 34.39
CA ASP A 239 -12.46 4.23 34.85
C ASP A 239 -11.18 3.87 35.64
N ASP A 240 -11.18 2.74 36.35
CA ASP A 240 -10.00 2.21 37.03
C ASP A 240 -8.93 1.75 36.03
N ASP A 241 -9.32 1.01 34.98
CA ASP A 241 -8.39 0.59 33.93
C ASP A 241 -7.78 1.77 33.15
N LYS A 242 -8.59 2.82 32.90
CA LYS A 242 -8.08 4.06 32.27
C LYS A 242 -7.01 4.70 33.13
N TYR A 243 -7.25 4.79 34.43
CA TYR A 243 -6.29 5.35 35.37
C TYR A 243 -5.02 4.51 35.45
N LEU A 244 -5.13 3.18 35.57
CA LEU A 244 -3.98 2.28 35.68
C LEU A 244 -3.07 2.26 34.44
N ARG A 245 -3.64 2.44 33.24
CA ARG A 245 -2.88 2.36 31.98
C ARG A 245 -2.40 3.71 31.46
N PHE A 246 -3.25 4.73 31.55
CA PHE A 246 -2.99 6.03 30.94
C PHE A 246 -2.75 7.13 31.98
N PHE A 247 -2.81 6.80 33.27
CA PHE A 247 -2.69 7.76 34.38
C PHE A 247 -3.65 8.95 34.24
N SER A 248 -4.81 8.73 33.62
CA SER A 248 -5.83 9.74 33.36
C SER A 248 -7.22 9.22 33.73
N ARG A 249 -8.03 10.08 34.35
CA ARG A 249 -9.46 9.87 34.64
C ARG A 249 -10.36 10.65 33.68
N ASP A 250 -9.79 11.22 32.62
CA ASP A 250 -10.56 12.03 31.69
C ASP A 250 -11.56 11.20 30.92
N ARG A 251 -12.77 11.71 30.74
CA ARG A 251 -13.77 11.03 29.90
C ARG A 251 -13.47 11.15 28.40
N LYS A 252 -12.55 12.02 28.02
CA LYS A 252 -12.21 12.35 26.63
C LYS A 252 -10.76 11.97 26.35
N PHE A 253 -10.54 11.39 25.17
CA PHE A 253 -9.23 10.99 24.70
C PHE A 253 -8.92 11.66 23.34
N PRO A 254 -8.77 13.01 23.32
CA PRO A 254 -8.61 13.77 22.09
C PRO A 254 -7.24 13.55 21.43
N HIS A 255 -7.14 13.82 20.12
CA HIS A 255 -5.92 13.66 19.31
C HIS A 255 -4.64 14.12 20.03
N LYS A 256 -4.66 15.34 20.59
CA LYS A 256 -3.54 15.94 21.32
C LYS A 256 -2.95 15.06 22.44
N PHE A 257 -3.78 14.23 23.07
CA PHE A 257 -3.35 13.30 24.12
C PHE A 257 -2.89 11.95 23.54
N VAL A 258 -3.58 11.46 22.49
CA VAL A 258 -3.33 10.12 21.93
C VAL A 258 -2.11 10.08 21.03
N GLN A 259 -1.88 11.15 20.28
CA GLN A 259 -0.82 11.23 19.29
C GLN A 259 0.56 10.93 19.88
N PRO A 260 1.00 11.52 21.01
CA PRO A 260 2.27 11.17 21.65
C PRO A 260 2.40 9.68 21.97
N LEU A 261 1.30 9.00 22.32
CA LEU A 261 1.30 7.58 22.65
C LEU A 261 1.43 6.67 21.43
N THR A 262 1.05 7.17 20.25
CA THR A 262 1.14 6.45 18.97
C THR A 262 2.37 6.82 18.14
N THR A 263 3.14 7.80 18.62
CA THR A 263 4.33 8.33 17.96
C THR A 263 5.54 7.94 18.79
N ILE A 264 5.91 6.66 18.71
CA ILE A 264 7.05 6.10 19.44
C ILE A 264 8.35 6.51 18.74
N ASP A 265 9.39 6.75 19.53
CA ASP A 265 10.76 7.09 19.15
C ASP A 265 11.59 5.90 18.63
#